data_AF-A0A917U6Z8-F1
#
_entry.id   AF-A0A917U6Z8-F1
#
_cell.length_a   1.000
_cell.length_b   1.000
_cell.length_c   1.000
_cell.angle_alpha   90.00
_cell.angle_beta   90.00
_cell.angle_gamma   90.00
#
_symmetry.space_group_name_H-M   'P 1'
#
loop_
_entity.id
_entity.type
_entity.pdbx_description
1 polymer ?
#
loop_
_entity_poly.entity_id
_entity_poly.type
_entity_poly.pdbx_seq_one_letter_code
_entity_poly.pdbx_strand_id
1 'polypeptide(L)'
;MRSGDMSIDRTTFFGPAGRRGTSGRGLSDAEGPDRRRPVPGAPGAPPRSATTATTGRRDCCIGEACAGARAVRVQAPVALVAYVVRWSATIGQPPRRWGVVALVAALALVVELGVVGPLGPVGGGRAARLVRATGYLLVGTLAVEAVLFLAGRTGPDLAGVPVFGVAFAGYLAAGLAMTAHRSAATPRALLTGAAAGTAAAAAWTAVVLAVPPIPPGPWPAILLVAAAMAGAGAAGGRVAALSAGTTAALLILNVVTASAAVGPGWLIPDLAPPALAPAARVAVGRAELPDAYLWLLLLGWFVALAQWAAARGTRPR
;
A
#
# COMPACT_ATOMS: atom_id res chain seq x y z
N MET A 1 -28.12 -0.41 42.62
CA MET A 1 -28.01 0.73 41.68
C MET A 1 -28.50 0.26 40.33
N ARG A 2 -29.55 0.91 39.80
CA ARG A 2 -30.24 0.52 38.56
C ARG A 2 -29.45 0.95 37.33
N SER A 3 -29.24 0.01 36.42
CA SER A 3 -28.73 0.24 35.06
C SER A 3 -29.77 1.04 34.28
N GLY A 4 -29.40 2.26 33.88
CA GLY A 4 -30.21 3.08 32.97
C GLY A 4 -29.77 2.84 31.54
N ASP A 5 -30.65 2.23 30.75
CA ASP A 5 -30.52 2.09 29.30
C ASP A 5 -30.52 3.47 28.64
N MET A 6 -29.43 3.80 27.94
CA MET A 6 -29.34 4.97 27.08
C MET A 6 -29.56 4.53 25.63
N SER A 7 -30.83 4.54 25.22
CA SER A 7 -31.25 4.40 23.82
C SER A 7 -30.86 5.65 23.04
N ILE A 8 -29.94 5.52 22.08
CA ILE A 8 -29.60 6.59 21.15
C ILE A 8 -30.44 6.40 19.90
N ASP A 9 -31.47 7.25 19.78
CA ASP A 9 -32.30 7.40 18.60
C ASP A 9 -31.46 7.97 17.45
N ARG A 10 -31.48 7.30 16.30
CA ARG A 10 -30.65 7.59 15.13
C ARG A 10 -31.56 7.93 13.95
N THR A 11 -32.31 9.01 14.09
CA THR A 11 -33.17 9.52 13.02
C THR A 11 -33.08 11.04 12.95
N THR A 12 -32.23 11.55 12.05
CA THR A 12 -32.38 12.80 11.27
C THR A 12 -31.01 13.27 10.78
N PHE A 13 -30.70 13.06 9.49
CA PHE A 13 -29.85 13.97 8.69
C PHE A 13 -29.86 13.51 7.22
N PHE A 14 -30.99 13.67 6.55
CA PHE A 14 -31.04 13.74 5.09
C PHE A 14 -31.97 14.91 4.71
N GLY A 15 -31.35 16.05 4.40
CA GLY A 15 -32.00 17.17 3.73
C GLY A 15 -31.72 17.10 2.22
N PRO A 16 -32.69 17.45 1.36
CA PRO A 16 -32.54 17.41 -0.08
C PRO A 16 -31.93 18.71 -0.61
N ALA A 17 -30.90 18.59 -1.44
CA ALA A 17 -30.45 19.65 -2.35
C ALA A 17 -30.26 18.98 -3.71
N GLY A 18 -30.80 19.42 -4.84
CA GLY A 18 -31.34 20.71 -5.22
C GLY A 18 -31.01 20.82 -6.71
N ARG A 19 -31.98 20.55 -7.58
CA ARG A 19 -31.89 20.75 -9.04
C ARG A 19 -31.74 22.25 -9.34
N ARG A 20 -30.83 22.58 -10.27
CA ARG A 20 -30.81 23.70 -11.26
C ARG A 20 -29.34 23.84 -11.73
N GLY A 21 -28.95 24.03 -12.99
CA GLY A 21 -29.62 24.17 -14.28
C GLY A 21 -28.55 24.29 -15.38
N THR A 22 -28.82 23.65 -16.52
CA THR A 22 -28.68 24.18 -17.89
C THR A 22 -27.90 25.49 -18.13
N SER A 23 -26.95 25.48 -19.09
CA SER A 23 -26.85 26.43 -20.24
C SER A 23 -25.39 26.70 -20.68
N GLY A 24 -25.17 26.78 -22.00
CA GLY A 24 -23.95 27.28 -22.67
C GLY A 24 -23.09 26.17 -23.28
N ARG A 25 -23.32 25.69 -24.53
CA ARG A 25 -23.20 26.39 -25.83
C ARG A 25 -21.92 27.21 -25.95
N GLY A 26 -20.97 26.64 -26.68
CA GLY A 26 -19.75 27.28 -27.15
C GLY A 26 -19.14 26.44 -28.26
N LEU A 27 -19.79 26.43 -29.43
CA LEU A 27 -19.14 26.15 -30.71
C LEU A 27 -18.05 27.21 -30.90
N SER A 28 -16.83 26.79 -31.18
CA SER A 28 -15.87 27.61 -31.90
C SER A 28 -15.05 26.69 -32.77
N ASP A 29 -15.48 26.67 -34.02
CA ASP A 29 -14.75 26.28 -35.19
C ASP A 29 -13.39 26.99 -35.20
N ALA A 30 -12.32 26.22 -35.33
CA ALA A 30 -11.03 26.70 -35.78
C ALA A 30 -10.45 25.65 -36.73
N GLU A 31 -11.06 25.64 -37.91
CA GLU A 31 -10.54 25.14 -39.16
C GLU A 31 -9.17 25.79 -39.42
N GLY A 32 -8.11 24.99 -39.40
CA GLY A 32 -6.73 25.40 -39.59
C GLY A 32 -6.06 24.50 -40.64
N PRO A 33 -5.55 25.06 -41.75
CA PRO A 33 -5.33 24.32 -42.99
C PRO A 33 -4.06 23.49 -43.00
N ASP A 34 -4.22 22.34 -43.66
CA ASP A 34 -3.28 21.68 -44.56
C ASP A 34 -1.93 22.38 -44.81
N ARG A 35 -0.86 21.75 -44.32
CA ARG A 35 0.49 21.87 -44.90
C ARG A 35 1.15 20.50 -44.98
N ARG A 36 0.64 19.66 -45.88
CA ARG A 36 1.48 18.69 -46.58
C ARG A 36 2.49 19.45 -47.46
N ARG A 37 3.76 19.51 -47.02
CA ARG A 37 4.88 19.72 -47.93
C ARG A 37 5.61 18.38 -48.11
N PRO A 38 5.56 17.75 -49.30
CA PRO A 38 6.53 16.72 -49.65
C PRO A 38 7.87 17.42 -49.87
N VAL A 39 8.90 17.01 -49.13
CA VAL A 39 10.29 17.39 -49.39
C VAL A 39 10.82 16.44 -50.48
N PRO A 40 11.12 16.92 -51.69
CA PRO A 40 11.78 16.11 -52.71
C PRO A 40 13.30 16.23 -52.52
N GLY A 41 13.99 15.09 -52.53
CA GLY A 41 15.43 15.04 -52.79
C GLY A 41 16.33 14.99 -51.57
N ALA A 42 16.55 13.77 -51.06
CA ALA A 42 17.84 13.41 -50.49
C ALA A 42 18.36 12.18 -51.28
N PRO A 43 19.25 12.38 -52.28
CA PRO A 43 19.91 11.29 -52.96
C PRO A 43 21.02 10.72 -52.07
N GLY A 44 21.09 9.39 -51.99
CA GLY A 44 22.30 8.67 -51.58
C GLY A 44 22.36 8.17 -50.14
N ALA A 45 21.46 7.26 -49.74
CA ALA A 45 21.78 6.31 -48.67
C ALA A 45 22.43 5.06 -49.30
N PRO A 46 23.64 4.66 -48.88
CA PRO A 46 24.32 3.49 -49.43
C PRO A 46 23.56 2.19 -49.14
N PRO A 47 23.77 1.14 -49.96
CA PRO A 47 23.09 -0.13 -49.83
C PRO A 47 23.35 -0.74 -48.45
N ARG A 48 22.27 -1.02 -47.72
CA ARG A 48 22.28 -1.84 -46.51
C ARG A 48 22.77 -3.25 -46.89
N SER A 49 24.06 -3.46 -46.76
CA SER A 49 24.67 -4.79 -46.77
C SER A 49 24.06 -5.64 -45.66
N ALA A 50 23.54 -6.78 -46.08
CA ALA A 50 22.90 -7.78 -45.27
C ALA A 50 23.78 -8.20 -44.09
N THR A 51 23.40 -7.79 -42.87
CA THR A 51 23.87 -8.41 -41.64
C THR A 51 22.93 -9.55 -41.29
N THR A 52 22.98 -10.59 -42.11
CA THR A 52 22.31 -11.86 -41.83
C THR A 52 23.17 -12.64 -40.83
N ALA A 53 22.50 -13.30 -39.88
CA ALA A 53 23.04 -14.41 -39.07
C ALA A 53 23.96 -14.07 -37.88
N THR A 54 23.41 -13.48 -36.82
CA THR A 54 23.84 -13.80 -35.42
C THR A 54 22.68 -13.86 -34.42
N THR A 55 21.43 -13.94 -34.89
CA THR A 55 20.22 -13.95 -34.04
C THR A 55 19.70 -15.37 -33.72
N GLY A 56 20.51 -16.42 -33.92
CA GLY A 56 20.06 -17.82 -33.78
C GLY A 56 20.51 -18.55 -32.51
N ARG A 57 21.36 -17.95 -31.65
CA ARG A 57 22.06 -18.69 -30.57
C ARG A 57 21.75 -18.23 -29.14
N ARG A 58 20.80 -17.31 -28.95
CA ARG A 58 20.36 -16.90 -27.59
C ARG A 58 19.09 -17.60 -27.11
N ASP A 59 18.40 -18.36 -27.98
CA ASP A 59 17.11 -18.95 -27.62
C ASP A 59 17.21 -20.33 -26.95
N CYS A 60 18.30 -21.08 -27.14
CA CYS A 60 18.45 -22.42 -26.53
C CYS A 60 18.90 -22.42 -25.07
N CYS A 61 19.68 -21.44 -24.60
CA CYS A 61 20.10 -21.38 -23.19
C CYS A 61 19.02 -20.81 -22.25
N ILE A 62 17.86 -20.43 -22.78
CA ILE A 62 16.76 -19.85 -22.01
C ILE A 62 15.85 -20.95 -21.44
N GLY A 63 15.79 -22.14 -22.03
CA GLY A 63 14.85 -23.20 -21.65
C GLY A 63 14.99 -23.71 -20.21
N GLU A 64 16.18 -24.20 -19.85
CA GLU A 64 16.41 -24.84 -18.54
C GLU A 64 16.47 -23.82 -17.39
N ALA A 65 17.14 -22.68 -17.62
CA ALA A 65 17.19 -21.59 -16.63
C ALA A 65 15.79 -20.98 -16.38
N CYS A 66 14.94 -20.91 -17.41
CA CYS A 66 13.55 -20.44 -17.22
C CYS A 66 12.66 -21.47 -16.55
N ALA A 67 12.88 -22.77 -16.77
CA ALA A 67 12.12 -23.82 -16.09
C ALA A 67 12.38 -23.79 -14.58
N GLY A 68 13.65 -23.68 -14.16
CA GLY A 68 14.02 -23.56 -12.75
C GLY A 68 13.44 -22.30 -12.09
N ALA A 69 13.51 -21.16 -12.77
CA ALA A 69 12.94 -19.91 -12.26
C ALA A 69 11.41 -19.94 -12.12
N ARG A 70 10.69 -20.68 -12.99
CA ARG A 70 9.23 -20.88 -12.86
C ARG A 70 8.89 -21.80 -11.69
N ALA A 71 9.63 -22.89 -11.49
CA ALA A 71 9.40 -23.82 -10.40
C ALA A 71 9.57 -23.13 -9.03
N VAL A 72 10.67 -22.38 -8.85
CA VAL A 72 10.93 -21.63 -7.60
C VAL A 72 9.84 -20.59 -7.32
N ARG A 73 9.32 -19.93 -8.37
CA ARG A 73 8.25 -18.92 -8.22
C ARG A 73 6.95 -19.51 -7.68
N VAL A 74 6.53 -20.68 -8.15
CA VAL A 74 5.28 -21.32 -7.70
C VAL A 74 5.47 -22.01 -6.33
N GLN A 75 6.65 -22.54 -6.05
CA GLN A 75 6.93 -23.23 -4.79
C GLN A 75 7.00 -22.28 -3.60
N ALA A 76 7.51 -21.06 -3.77
CA ALA A 76 7.64 -20.09 -2.68
C ALA A 76 6.32 -19.74 -1.95
N PRO A 77 5.23 -19.33 -2.63
CA PRO A 77 3.97 -19.01 -1.96
C PRO A 77 3.34 -20.26 -1.32
N VAL A 78 3.43 -21.42 -1.98
CA VAL A 78 2.91 -22.68 -1.44
C VAL A 78 3.66 -23.09 -0.18
N ALA A 79 4.99 -22.99 -0.18
CA ALA A 79 5.82 -23.26 0.99
C ALA A 79 5.54 -22.29 2.13
N LEU A 80 5.32 -21.00 1.82
CA LEU A 80 4.94 -19.99 2.81
C LEU A 80 3.59 -20.31 3.44
N VAL A 81 2.56 -20.62 2.64
CA VAL A 81 1.23 -21.00 3.14
C VAL A 81 1.33 -22.27 3.97
N ALA A 82 2.04 -23.30 3.50
CA ALA A 82 2.23 -24.54 4.26
C ALA A 82 2.95 -24.30 5.60
N TYR A 83 3.98 -23.44 5.61
CA TYR A 83 4.65 -23.02 6.83
C TYR A 83 3.70 -22.31 7.79
N VAL A 84 2.89 -21.38 7.30
CA VAL A 84 1.91 -20.64 8.11
C VAL A 84 0.81 -21.57 8.64
N VAL A 85 0.33 -22.52 7.85
CA VAL A 85 -0.63 -23.53 8.30
C VAL A 85 -0.01 -24.35 9.44
N ARG A 86 1.21 -24.86 9.27
CA ARG A 86 1.94 -25.60 10.31
C ARG A 86 2.14 -24.77 11.58
N TRP A 87 2.58 -23.52 11.44
CA TRP A 87 2.77 -22.62 12.57
C TRP A 87 1.44 -22.26 13.26
N SER A 88 0.38 -22.03 12.49
CA SER A 88 -0.95 -21.67 13.01
C SER A 88 -1.56 -22.78 13.86
N ALA A 89 -1.12 -24.04 13.71
CA ALA A 89 -1.53 -25.14 14.58
C ALA A 89 -1.16 -24.91 16.06
N THR A 90 -0.22 -24.00 16.35
CA THR A 90 0.14 -23.59 17.72
C THR A 90 -0.87 -22.63 18.37
N ILE A 91 -1.74 -21.97 17.59
CA ILE A 91 -2.73 -21.01 18.10
C ILE A 91 -3.91 -21.78 18.70
N GLY A 92 -4.19 -21.73 20.00
CA GLY A 92 -5.22 -22.58 20.63
C GLY A 92 -6.65 -22.52 20.04
N GLN A 93 -7.05 -21.41 19.41
CA GLN A 93 -8.42 -21.19 18.94
C GLN A 93 -8.62 -21.45 17.43
N PRO A 94 -9.44 -22.46 17.03
CA PRO A 94 -9.60 -22.85 15.62
C PRO A 94 -10.04 -21.73 14.66
N PRO A 95 -11.06 -20.89 14.98
CA PRO A 95 -11.47 -19.81 14.08
C PRO A 95 -10.35 -18.82 13.76
N ARG A 96 -9.45 -18.59 14.72
CA ARG A 96 -8.33 -17.69 14.54
C ARG A 96 -7.22 -18.29 13.69
N ARG A 97 -6.98 -19.60 13.81
CA ARG A 97 -6.07 -20.34 12.91
C ARG A 97 -6.50 -20.12 11.46
N TRP A 98 -7.77 -20.35 11.18
CA TRP A 98 -8.34 -20.18 9.84
C TRP A 98 -8.27 -18.73 9.37
N GLY A 99 -8.50 -17.77 10.25
CA GLY A 99 -8.34 -16.35 9.94
C GLY A 99 -6.93 -15.97 9.49
N VAL A 100 -5.91 -16.42 10.23
CA VAL A 100 -4.49 -16.19 9.88
C VAL A 100 -4.12 -16.88 8.56
N VAL A 101 -4.57 -18.12 8.37
CA VAL A 101 -4.33 -18.86 7.12
C VAL A 101 -5.00 -18.16 5.93
N ALA A 102 -6.25 -17.72 6.08
CA ALA A 102 -6.98 -17.00 5.04
C ALA A 102 -6.32 -15.66 4.69
N LEU A 103 -5.84 -14.92 5.68
CA LEU A 103 -5.08 -13.68 5.50
C LEU A 103 -3.83 -13.92 4.63
N VAL A 104 -3.00 -14.89 5.00
CA VAL A 104 -1.77 -15.19 4.26
C VAL A 104 -2.07 -15.74 2.87
N ALA A 105 -3.08 -16.61 2.74
CA ALA A 105 -3.51 -17.13 1.45
C ALA A 105 -4.00 -16.00 0.53
N ALA A 106 -4.75 -15.02 1.05
CA ALA A 106 -5.21 -13.86 0.28
C ALA A 106 -4.03 -13.01 -0.20
N LEU A 107 -3.03 -12.76 0.65
CA LEU A 107 -1.82 -12.03 0.26
C LEU A 107 -1.02 -12.78 -0.81
N ALA A 108 -0.82 -14.09 -0.63
CA ALA A 108 -0.16 -14.94 -1.62
C ALA A 108 -0.90 -14.91 -2.96
N LEU A 109 -2.23 -15.00 -2.95
CA LEU A 109 -3.07 -14.91 -4.15
C LEU A 109 -2.90 -13.55 -4.85
N VAL A 110 -2.88 -12.44 -4.11
CA VAL A 110 -2.66 -11.10 -4.68
C VAL A 110 -1.26 -10.98 -5.29
N VAL A 111 -0.22 -11.54 -4.64
CA VAL A 111 1.14 -11.60 -5.21
C VAL A 111 1.13 -12.35 -6.54
N GLU A 112 0.51 -13.54 -6.59
CA GLU A 112 0.40 -14.37 -7.78
C GLU A 112 -0.38 -13.69 -8.91
N LEU A 113 -1.50 -13.03 -8.59
CA LEU A 113 -2.26 -12.21 -9.54
C LEU A 113 -1.43 -11.05 -10.10
N GLY A 114 -0.46 -10.53 -9.33
CA GLY A 114 0.50 -9.54 -9.80
C GLY A 114 1.63 -10.09 -10.67
N VAL A 115 1.81 -11.41 -10.74
CA VAL A 115 2.83 -12.09 -11.56
C VAL A 115 2.22 -12.65 -12.84
N VAL A 116 1.08 -13.34 -12.73
CA VAL A 116 0.42 -14.07 -13.82
C VAL A 116 -0.82 -13.32 -14.34
N GLY A 117 -1.41 -12.46 -13.51
CA GLY A 117 -2.73 -11.88 -13.76
C GLY A 117 -2.72 -10.57 -14.57
N PRO A 118 -3.86 -9.85 -14.57
CA PRO A 118 -4.16 -8.75 -15.50
C PRO A 118 -3.27 -7.52 -15.33
N LEU A 119 -2.48 -7.45 -14.26
CA LEU A 119 -1.53 -6.37 -14.00
C LEU A 119 -0.27 -6.50 -14.88
N GLY A 120 -0.02 -7.68 -15.46
CA GLY A 120 1.10 -7.91 -16.37
C GLY A 120 2.48 -7.86 -15.68
N PRO A 121 3.56 -8.02 -16.46
CA PRO A 121 4.92 -8.01 -15.90
C PRO A 121 5.27 -6.65 -15.29
N VAL A 122 6.17 -6.67 -14.31
CA VAL A 122 6.80 -5.45 -13.77
C VAL A 122 7.47 -4.68 -14.90
N GLY A 123 7.39 -3.35 -14.89
CA GLY A 123 8.16 -2.53 -15.82
C GLY A 123 9.66 -2.86 -15.77
N GLY A 124 10.35 -2.89 -16.91
CA GLY A 124 11.75 -3.35 -17.02
C GLY A 124 12.78 -2.55 -16.22
N GLY A 125 12.42 -1.38 -15.68
CA GLY A 125 13.31 -0.49 -14.93
C GLY A 125 13.71 -1.04 -13.54
N ARG A 126 14.92 -0.69 -13.07
CA ARG A 126 15.37 -1.01 -11.70
C ARG A 126 14.47 -0.37 -10.63
N ALA A 127 14.03 0.86 -10.84
CA ALA A 127 13.16 1.58 -9.91
C ALA A 127 11.83 0.84 -9.66
N ALA A 128 11.15 0.36 -10.72
CA ALA A 128 9.90 -0.38 -10.58
C ALA A 128 10.07 -1.67 -9.75
N ARG A 129 11.19 -2.38 -9.95
CA ARG A 129 11.55 -3.57 -9.17
C ARG A 129 11.82 -3.24 -7.71
N LEU A 130 12.57 -2.18 -7.43
CA LEU A 130 12.85 -1.72 -6.07
C LEU A 130 11.55 -1.32 -5.36
N VAL A 131 10.71 -0.49 -5.98
CA VAL A 131 9.41 -0.08 -5.41
C VAL A 131 8.53 -1.30 -5.12
N ARG A 132 8.47 -2.29 -6.02
CA ARG A 132 7.70 -3.52 -5.79
C ARG A 132 8.28 -4.34 -4.64
N ALA A 133 9.60 -4.50 -4.56
CA ALA A 133 10.27 -5.20 -3.47
C ALA A 133 10.05 -4.52 -2.12
N THR A 134 10.17 -3.19 -2.06
CA THR A 134 9.88 -2.40 -0.86
C THR A 134 8.41 -2.52 -0.44
N GLY A 135 7.47 -2.49 -1.39
CA GLY A 135 6.06 -2.71 -1.12
C GLY A 135 5.77 -4.09 -0.52
N TYR A 136 6.41 -5.14 -1.04
CA TYR A 136 6.31 -6.49 -0.48
C TYR A 136 6.88 -6.57 0.92
N LEU A 137 8.05 -5.98 1.16
CA LEU A 137 8.68 -5.98 2.47
C LEU A 137 7.80 -5.25 3.49
N LEU A 138 7.29 -4.07 3.15
CA LEU A 138 6.47 -3.24 4.03
C LEU A 138 5.12 -3.87 4.37
N VAL A 139 4.43 -4.45 3.38
CA VAL A 139 3.16 -5.16 3.63
C VAL A 139 3.42 -6.48 4.37
N GLY A 140 4.53 -7.16 4.05
CA GLY A 140 4.94 -8.39 4.71
C GLY A 140 5.25 -8.20 6.19
N THR A 141 6.00 -7.15 6.56
CA THR A 141 6.29 -6.84 7.97
C THR A 141 5.00 -6.57 8.75
N LEU A 142 4.11 -5.73 8.22
CA LEU A 142 2.80 -5.46 8.84
C LEU A 142 1.93 -6.70 8.96
N ALA A 143 1.95 -7.58 7.95
CA ALA A 143 1.21 -8.83 8.00
C ALA A 143 1.74 -9.75 9.11
N VAL A 144 3.06 -9.85 9.27
CA VAL A 144 3.68 -10.62 10.36
C VAL A 144 3.29 -10.03 11.71
N GLU A 145 3.39 -8.71 11.89
CA GLU A 145 3.00 -8.03 13.12
C GLU A 145 1.52 -8.29 13.46
N ALA A 146 0.62 -8.14 12.48
CA ALA A 146 -0.80 -8.40 12.65
C ALA A 146 -1.07 -9.87 13.02
N VAL A 147 -0.37 -10.83 12.39
CA VAL A 147 -0.50 -12.25 12.70
C VAL A 147 -0.04 -12.56 14.12
N LEU A 148 1.09 -12.00 14.56
CA LEU A 148 1.60 -12.16 15.93
C LEU A 148 0.65 -11.52 16.95
N PHE A 149 0.13 -10.32 16.65
CA PHE A 149 -0.86 -9.63 17.47
C PHE A 149 -2.15 -10.45 17.62
N LEU A 150 -2.68 -10.97 16.52
CA LEU A 150 -3.85 -11.84 16.53
C LEU A 150 -3.59 -13.13 17.31
N ALA A 151 -2.42 -13.75 17.13
CA ALA A 151 -2.05 -14.97 17.86
C ALA A 151 -2.02 -14.76 19.38
N GLY A 152 -1.60 -13.58 19.85
CA GLY A 152 -1.51 -13.24 21.27
C GLY A 152 -2.85 -12.91 21.96
N ARG A 153 -3.94 -12.64 21.23
CA ARG A 153 -5.23 -12.31 21.86
C ARG A 153 -5.86 -13.53 22.55
N THR A 154 -6.64 -13.34 23.61
CA THR A 154 -7.35 -14.46 24.28
C THR A 154 -8.86 -14.45 24.02
N GLY A 155 -9.42 -13.32 23.55
CA GLY A 155 -10.85 -13.17 23.28
C GLY A 155 -11.35 -13.79 21.97
N PRO A 156 -12.66 -14.04 21.84
CA PRO A 156 -13.30 -14.58 20.64
C PRO A 156 -13.46 -13.56 19.50
N ASP A 157 -13.01 -12.32 19.70
CA ASP A 157 -13.12 -11.27 18.68
C ASP A 157 -12.20 -11.57 17.47
N LEU A 158 -12.84 -11.81 16.33
CA LEU A 158 -12.19 -12.06 15.04
C LEU A 158 -12.39 -10.91 14.05
N ALA A 159 -13.07 -9.82 14.43
CA ALA A 159 -13.43 -8.74 13.53
C ALA A 159 -12.20 -8.07 12.90
N GLY A 160 -11.06 -8.07 13.59
CA GLY A 160 -9.80 -7.54 13.07
C GLY A 160 -9.24 -8.31 11.86
N VAL A 161 -9.44 -9.63 11.78
CA VAL A 161 -8.85 -10.48 10.72
C VAL A 161 -9.27 -10.03 9.31
N PRO A 162 -10.58 -9.92 8.98
CA PRO A 162 -10.99 -9.49 7.64
C PRO A 162 -10.55 -8.05 7.34
N VAL A 163 -10.53 -7.17 8.35
CA VAL A 163 -10.08 -5.77 8.19
C VAL A 163 -8.61 -5.72 7.78
N PHE A 164 -7.72 -6.42 8.49
CA PHE A 164 -6.31 -6.52 8.12
C PHE A 164 -6.13 -7.17 6.75
N GLY A 165 -6.90 -8.23 6.45
CA GLY A 165 -6.86 -8.91 5.15
C GLY A 165 -7.20 -7.99 3.99
N VAL A 166 -8.33 -7.30 4.05
CA VAL A 166 -8.76 -6.37 3.00
C VAL A 166 -7.80 -5.18 2.89
N ALA A 167 -7.32 -4.66 4.03
CA ALA A 167 -6.38 -3.55 4.05
C ALA A 167 -5.07 -3.93 3.35
N PHE A 168 -4.38 -4.98 3.81
CA PHE A 168 -3.10 -5.41 3.28
C PHE A 168 -3.20 -5.89 1.83
N ALA A 169 -4.26 -6.60 1.46
CA ALA A 169 -4.53 -6.97 0.07
C ALA A 169 -4.70 -5.72 -0.81
N GLY A 170 -5.39 -4.68 -0.33
CA GLY A 170 -5.55 -3.41 -1.03
C GLY A 170 -4.24 -2.67 -1.24
N TYR A 171 -3.40 -2.55 -0.21
CA TYR A 171 -2.06 -1.95 -0.32
C TYR A 171 -1.18 -2.69 -1.31
N LEU A 172 -1.18 -4.02 -1.23
CA LEU A 172 -0.42 -4.88 -2.11
C LEU A 172 -0.90 -4.73 -3.57
N ALA A 173 -2.21 -4.77 -3.80
CA ALA A 173 -2.80 -4.59 -5.13
C ALA A 173 -2.49 -3.21 -5.73
N ALA A 174 -2.50 -2.14 -4.92
CA ALA A 174 -2.13 -0.80 -5.36
C ALA A 174 -0.64 -0.72 -5.75
N GLY A 175 0.27 -1.26 -4.93
CA GLY A 175 1.70 -1.31 -5.26
C GLY A 175 1.99 -2.13 -6.53
N LEU A 176 1.27 -3.25 -6.71
CA LEU A 176 1.34 -4.06 -7.93
C LEU A 176 0.83 -3.29 -9.15
N ALA A 177 -0.29 -2.58 -9.03
CA ALA A 177 -0.84 -1.78 -10.12
C ALA A 177 0.08 -0.62 -10.52
N MET A 178 0.74 0.03 -9.55
CA MET A 178 1.67 1.13 -9.83
C MET A 178 2.96 0.68 -10.52
N THR A 179 3.42 -0.55 -10.25
CA THR A 179 4.67 -1.10 -10.79
C THR A 179 4.47 -1.94 -12.06
N ALA A 180 3.22 -2.16 -12.45
CA ALA A 180 2.84 -2.78 -13.71
C ALA A 180 3.43 -2.02 -14.92
N HIS A 181 3.83 -2.74 -15.96
CA HIS A 181 4.36 -2.13 -17.18
C HIS A 181 3.39 -1.14 -17.86
N ARG A 182 2.09 -1.33 -17.66
CA ARG A 182 1.02 -0.48 -18.23
C ARG A 182 0.70 0.75 -17.38
N SER A 183 1.37 0.94 -16.25
CA SER A 183 1.12 2.05 -15.34
C SER A 183 1.58 3.38 -15.96
N ALA A 184 0.74 4.41 -15.84
CA ALA A 184 1.13 5.79 -16.17
C ALA A 184 2.10 6.41 -15.14
N ALA A 185 2.44 5.68 -14.07
CA ALA A 185 3.37 6.15 -13.05
C ALA A 185 4.79 6.27 -13.61
N THR A 186 5.29 7.50 -13.71
CA THR A 186 6.69 7.72 -14.05
C THR A 186 7.59 7.27 -12.89
N PRO A 187 8.79 6.73 -13.15
CA PRO A 187 9.73 6.35 -12.08
C PRO A 187 10.06 7.52 -11.15
N ARG A 188 10.15 8.73 -11.70
CA ARG A 188 10.39 9.96 -10.93
C ARG A 188 9.25 10.24 -9.96
N ALA A 189 7.98 10.13 -10.39
CA ALA A 189 6.84 10.36 -9.49
C ALA A 189 6.79 9.34 -8.34
N LEU A 190 7.07 8.06 -8.62
CA LEU A 190 7.15 7.04 -7.57
C LEU A 190 8.29 7.30 -6.58
N LEU A 191 9.48 7.68 -7.07
CA LEU A 191 10.61 8.02 -6.21
C LEU A 191 10.33 9.27 -5.37
N THR A 192 9.76 10.33 -5.96
CA THR A 192 9.36 11.54 -5.23
C THR A 192 8.35 11.21 -4.14
N GLY A 193 7.33 10.41 -4.46
CA GLY A 193 6.32 10.00 -3.49
C GLY A 193 6.91 9.15 -2.37
N ALA A 194 7.66 8.09 -2.70
CA ALA A 194 8.29 7.23 -1.71
C ALA A 194 9.27 8.00 -0.81
N ALA A 195 10.09 8.89 -1.39
CA ALA A 195 11.03 9.72 -0.63
C ALA A 195 10.31 10.68 0.32
N ALA A 196 9.27 11.37 -0.15
CA ALA A 196 8.47 12.26 0.69
C ALA A 196 7.76 11.51 1.82
N GLY A 197 7.19 10.33 1.53
CA GLY A 197 6.54 9.51 2.55
C GLY A 197 7.52 8.96 3.59
N THR A 198 8.73 8.57 3.15
CA THR A 198 9.81 8.13 4.05
C THR A 198 10.31 9.29 4.91
N ALA A 199 10.48 10.48 4.32
CA ALA A 199 10.87 11.69 5.05
C ALA A 199 9.83 12.07 6.12
N ALA A 200 8.54 11.94 5.81
CA ALA A 200 7.47 12.12 6.80
C ALA A 200 7.56 11.10 7.94
N ALA A 201 7.77 9.81 7.65
CA ALA A 201 7.95 8.82 8.70
C ALA A 201 9.20 9.07 9.56
N ALA A 202 10.29 9.52 8.95
CA ALA A 202 11.50 9.91 9.67
C ALA A 202 11.26 11.13 10.57
N ALA A 203 10.56 12.15 10.06
CA ALA A 203 10.19 13.33 10.83
C ALA A 203 9.26 12.98 12.00
N TRP A 204 8.27 12.11 11.78
CA TRP A 204 7.43 11.56 12.84
C TRP A 204 8.26 10.91 13.95
N THR A 205 9.16 10.00 13.55
CA THR A 205 10.03 9.27 14.48
C THR A 205 10.91 10.22 15.27
N ALA A 206 11.51 11.22 14.62
CA ALA A 206 12.32 12.24 15.27
C ALA A 206 11.53 13.05 16.30
N VAL A 207 10.30 13.46 15.97
CA VAL A 207 9.41 14.20 16.90
C VAL A 207 9.07 13.35 18.12
N VAL A 208 8.69 12.09 17.92
CA VAL A 208 8.37 11.14 19.00
C VAL A 208 9.56 10.94 19.94
N LEU A 209 10.77 10.83 19.40
CA LEU A 209 11.99 10.66 20.19
C LEU A 209 12.40 11.95 20.93
N ALA A 210 12.15 13.12 20.32
CA ALA A 210 12.49 14.42 20.91
C ALA A 210 11.49 14.86 21.99
N VAL A 211 10.21 14.53 21.82
CA VAL A 211 9.12 14.95 22.71
C VAL A 211 8.26 13.73 23.07
N PRO A 212 8.76 12.82 23.92
CA PRO A 212 7.95 11.72 24.41
C PRO A 212 6.84 12.17 25.35
N PRO A 213 5.74 11.39 25.49
CA PRO A 213 5.47 10.10 24.85
C PRO A 213 4.93 10.22 23.41
N ILE A 214 4.72 9.08 22.73
CA ILE A 214 3.99 9.04 21.46
C ILE A 214 2.61 9.71 21.65
N PRO A 215 2.19 10.63 20.77
CA PRO A 215 0.89 11.28 20.90
C PRO A 215 -0.24 10.25 21.02
N PRO A 216 -1.20 10.43 21.95
CA PRO A 216 -2.26 9.44 22.18
C PRO A 216 -3.24 9.31 21.02
N GLY A 217 -3.32 10.33 20.15
CA GLY A 217 -4.19 10.34 18.98
C GLY A 217 -3.43 10.35 17.65
N PRO A 218 -4.05 9.88 16.55
CA PRO A 218 -3.39 9.77 15.25
C PRO A 218 -3.29 11.09 14.49
N TRP A 219 -3.90 12.18 14.98
CA TRP A 219 -4.04 13.42 14.22
C TRP A 219 -2.71 14.04 13.75
N PRO A 220 -1.68 14.15 14.61
CA PRO A 220 -0.41 14.73 14.18
C PRO A 220 0.25 13.90 13.06
N ALA A 221 0.11 12.57 13.10
CA ALA A 221 0.58 11.69 12.04
C ALA A 221 -0.22 11.91 10.73
N ILE A 222 -1.54 12.03 10.81
CA ILE A 222 -2.40 12.28 9.63
C ILE A 222 -2.06 13.62 8.97
N LEU A 223 -1.82 14.67 9.76
CA LEU A 223 -1.38 15.97 9.24
C LEU A 223 -0.03 15.86 8.51
N LEU A 224 0.90 15.07 9.06
CA LEU A 224 2.20 14.85 8.44
C LEU A 224 2.09 14.04 7.14
N VAL A 225 1.22 13.03 7.09
CA VAL A 225 0.86 12.30 5.87
C VAL A 225 0.30 13.28 4.83
N ALA A 226 -0.65 14.12 5.21
CA ALA A 226 -1.25 15.11 4.31
C ALA A 226 -0.21 16.11 3.76
N ALA A 227 0.70 16.59 4.62
CA ALA A 227 1.80 17.46 4.21
C ALA A 227 2.74 16.78 3.20
N ALA A 228 3.08 15.50 3.43
CA ALA A 228 3.89 14.72 2.50
C ALA A 228 3.19 14.52 1.15
N MET A 229 1.88 14.24 1.17
CA MET A 229 1.07 14.13 -0.04
C MET A 229 1.06 15.45 -0.83
N ALA A 230 0.84 16.58 -0.15
CA ALA A 230 0.81 17.89 -0.76
C ALA A 230 2.17 18.25 -1.40
N GLY A 231 3.27 18.08 -0.66
CA GLY A 231 4.62 18.35 -1.15
C GLY A 231 5.01 17.47 -2.33
N ALA A 232 4.77 16.15 -2.24
CA ALA A 232 5.01 15.23 -3.36
C ALA A 232 4.11 15.53 -4.56
N GLY A 233 2.87 15.93 -4.32
CA GLY A 233 1.91 16.34 -5.34
C GLY A 233 2.38 17.56 -6.12
N ALA A 234 2.87 18.58 -5.44
CA ALA A 234 3.45 19.77 -6.07
C ALA A 234 4.70 19.44 -6.90
N ALA A 235 5.53 18.50 -6.44
CA ALA A 235 6.79 18.14 -7.10
C ALA A 235 6.68 17.08 -8.21
N GLY A 236 5.65 16.22 -8.17
CA GLY A 236 5.55 15.02 -9.01
C GLY A 236 4.13 14.63 -9.42
N GLY A 237 3.14 15.49 -9.18
CA GLY A 237 1.76 15.29 -9.55
C GLY A 237 1.01 14.27 -8.69
N ARG A 238 -0.21 13.92 -9.12
CA ARG A 238 -1.15 13.08 -8.35
C ARG A 238 -0.58 11.72 -7.94
N VAL A 239 0.18 11.05 -8.81
CA VAL A 239 0.77 9.74 -8.49
C VAL A 239 1.81 9.85 -7.37
N ALA A 240 2.65 10.89 -7.39
CA ALA A 240 3.61 11.14 -6.33
C ALA A 240 2.91 11.46 -4.99
N ALA A 241 1.86 12.30 -5.02
CA ALA A 241 1.06 12.60 -3.84
C ALA A 241 0.49 11.33 -3.20
N LEU A 242 -0.19 10.50 -4.00
CA LEU A 242 -0.78 9.28 -3.49
C LEU A 242 0.29 8.33 -2.96
N SER A 243 1.40 8.15 -3.68
CA SER A 243 2.49 7.27 -3.24
C SER A 243 3.09 7.73 -1.92
N ALA A 244 3.27 9.04 -1.71
CA ALA A 244 3.70 9.60 -0.44
C ALA A 244 2.72 9.28 0.69
N GLY A 245 1.42 9.43 0.44
CA GLY A 245 0.37 9.14 1.41
C GLY A 245 0.39 7.70 1.88
N THR A 246 0.43 6.74 0.95
CA THR A 246 0.52 5.31 1.29
C THR A 246 1.81 4.96 2.03
N THR A 247 2.95 5.47 1.57
CA THR A 247 4.25 5.16 2.19
C THR A 247 4.35 5.76 3.59
N ALA A 248 3.96 7.02 3.78
CA ALA A 248 3.96 7.67 5.08
C ALA A 248 3.03 6.97 6.07
N ALA A 249 1.77 6.70 5.69
CA ALA A 249 0.80 6.07 6.58
C ALA A 249 1.26 4.69 7.06
N LEU A 250 1.77 3.86 6.14
CA LEU A 250 2.26 2.52 6.48
C LEU A 250 3.53 2.56 7.33
N LEU A 251 4.49 3.43 7.01
CA LEU A 251 5.73 3.53 7.78
C LEU A 251 5.50 4.09 9.18
N ILE A 252 4.67 5.12 9.32
CA ILE A 252 4.32 5.68 10.64
C ILE A 252 3.60 4.61 11.48
N LEU A 253 2.65 3.88 10.89
CA LEU A 253 1.99 2.78 11.59
C LEU A 253 2.99 1.71 12.05
N ASN A 254 3.92 1.27 11.18
CA ASN A 254 4.99 0.33 11.55
C ASN A 254 5.85 0.86 12.70
N VAL A 255 6.22 2.15 12.68
CA VAL A 255 7.01 2.75 13.76
C VAL A 255 6.25 2.70 15.07
N VAL A 256 4.96 3.01 15.06
CA VAL A 256 4.10 2.98 16.26
C VAL A 256 3.92 1.56 16.78
N THR A 257 3.63 0.59 15.91
CA THR A 257 3.47 -0.83 16.31
C THR A 257 4.76 -1.42 16.83
N ALA A 258 5.89 -1.18 16.17
CA ALA A 258 7.21 -1.59 16.65
C ALA A 258 7.55 -0.93 18.00
N SER A 259 7.29 0.36 18.15
CA SER A 259 7.53 1.07 19.43
C SER A 259 6.64 0.54 20.55
N ALA A 260 5.39 0.18 20.25
CA ALA A 260 4.50 -0.46 21.23
C ALA A 260 5.02 -1.84 21.65
N ALA A 261 5.55 -2.62 20.71
CA ALA A 261 6.03 -3.97 20.96
C ALA A 261 7.36 -4.01 21.75
N VAL A 262 8.35 -3.21 21.35
CA VAL A 262 9.73 -3.30 21.88
C VAL A 262 10.29 -1.98 22.43
N GLY A 263 9.55 -0.88 22.28
CA GLY A 263 10.00 0.44 22.73
C GLY A 263 10.07 0.58 24.25
N PRO A 264 10.95 1.46 24.76
CA PRO A 264 11.04 1.75 26.18
C PRO A 264 9.73 2.34 26.72
N GLY A 265 9.44 2.10 28.00
CA GLY A 265 8.17 2.49 28.62
C GLY A 265 7.87 3.99 28.58
N TRP A 266 8.89 4.85 28.51
CA TRP A 266 8.72 6.31 28.44
C TRP A 266 8.18 6.81 27.08
N LEU A 267 8.20 5.98 26.03
CA LEU A 267 7.55 6.29 24.75
C LEU A 267 6.05 6.02 24.77
N ILE A 268 5.57 5.20 25.70
CA ILE A 268 4.19 4.73 25.72
C ILE A 268 3.32 5.74 26.46
N PRO A 269 2.28 6.31 25.81
CA PRO A 269 1.36 7.21 26.50
C PRO A 269 0.58 6.46 27.58
N ASP A 270 0.27 7.16 28.67
CA ASP A 270 -0.60 6.63 29.72
C ASP A 270 -2.06 6.72 29.26
N LEU A 271 -2.54 5.65 28.64
CA LEU A 271 -3.94 5.49 28.19
C LEU A 271 -4.79 4.80 29.26
N ALA A 272 -4.16 4.29 30.32
CA ALA A 272 -4.79 3.45 31.31
C ALA A 272 -5.42 4.28 32.44
N PRO A 273 -6.42 3.74 33.17
CA PRO A 273 -6.94 4.39 34.35
C PRO A 273 -5.85 4.65 35.41
N PRO A 274 -5.88 5.79 36.11
CA PRO A 274 -4.84 6.17 37.08
C PRO A 274 -4.75 5.23 38.28
N ALA A 275 -5.79 4.43 38.53
CA ALA A 275 -5.85 3.45 39.62
C ALA A 275 -4.92 2.24 39.45
N LEU A 276 -4.39 2.00 38.23
CA LEU A 276 -3.49 0.88 37.96
C LEU A 276 -2.05 1.20 38.39
N ALA A 277 -1.30 0.17 38.81
CA ALA A 277 0.13 0.31 39.07
C ALA A 277 0.90 0.75 37.80
N PRO A 278 2.00 1.51 37.91
CA PRO A 278 2.71 2.07 36.75
C PRO A 278 3.09 1.03 35.68
N ALA A 279 3.55 -0.15 36.09
CA ALA A 279 3.89 -1.23 35.15
C ALA A 279 2.67 -1.77 34.37
N ALA A 280 1.51 -1.85 35.02
CA ALA A 280 0.26 -2.24 34.38
C ALA A 280 -0.23 -1.17 33.41
N ARG A 281 -0.04 0.13 33.74
CA ARG A 281 -0.40 1.24 32.83
C ARG A 281 0.39 1.20 31.53
N VAL A 282 1.70 0.96 31.59
CA VAL A 282 2.53 0.78 30.38
C VAL A 282 2.07 -0.43 29.57
N ALA A 283 1.72 -1.55 30.22
CA ALA A 283 1.23 -2.73 29.51
C ALA A 283 -0.09 -2.47 28.76
N VAL A 284 -1.04 -1.77 29.40
CA VAL A 284 -2.30 -1.34 28.77
C VAL A 284 -2.03 -0.35 27.64
N GLY A 285 -1.20 0.67 27.87
CA GLY A 285 -0.84 1.65 26.85
C GLY A 285 -0.20 1.00 25.61
N ARG A 286 0.64 -0.03 25.76
CA ARG A 286 1.20 -0.79 24.64
C ARG A 286 0.14 -1.55 23.84
N ALA A 287 -0.91 -2.03 24.49
CA ALA A 287 -1.99 -2.74 23.82
C ALA A 287 -2.95 -1.79 23.09
N GLU A 288 -3.23 -0.62 23.66
CA GLU A 288 -4.20 0.34 23.12
C GLU A 288 -3.59 1.30 22.09
N LEU A 289 -2.28 1.56 22.15
CA LEU A 289 -1.61 2.49 21.25
C LEU A 289 -1.77 2.10 19.75
N PRO A 290 -1.55 0.83 19.32
CA PRO A 290 -1.81 0.44 17.94
C PRO A 290 -3.26 0.68 17.49
N ASP A 291 -4.23 0.46 18.39
CA ASP A 291 -5.66 0.60 18.08
C ASP A 291 -6.01 2.07 17.75
N ALA A 292 -5.43 3.03 18.48
CA ALA A 292 -5.60 4.47 18.19
C ALA A 292 -5.05 4.88 16.79
N TYR A 293 -4.05 4.16 16.30
CA TYR A 293 -3.39 4.42 15.01
C TYR A 293 -3.93 3.58 13.85
N LEU A 294 -4.91 2.69 14.07
CA LEU A 294 -5.59 1.95 12.99
C LEU A 294 -6.26 2.88 11.95
N TRP A 295 -6.58 4.11 12.32
CA TRP A 295 -7.05 5.12 11.37
C TRP A 295 -6.03 5.43 10.27
N LEU A 296 -4.72 5.32 10.53
CA LEU A 296 -3.70 5.44 9.49
C LEU A 296 -3.74 4.28 8.51
N LEU A 297 -4.02 3.05 9.00
CA LEU A 297 -4.20 1.89 8.14
C LEU A 297 -5.38 2.10 7.19
N LEU A 298 -6.50 2.64 7.71
CA LEU A 298 -7.67 2.92 6.89
C LEU A 298 -7.43 4.07 5.90
N LEU A 299 -6.80 5.16 6.36
CA LEU A 299 -6.44 6.30 5.53
C LEU A 299 -5.55 5.88 4.36
N GLY A 300 -4.44 5.19 4.63
CA GLY A 300 -3.56 4.72 3.57
C GLY A 300 -4.25 3.73 2.63
N TRP A 301 -5.23 2.94 3.11
CA TRP A 301 -5.98 2.01 2.26
C TRP A 301 -6.88 2.77 1.29
N PHE A 302 -7.56 3.84 1.73
CA PHE A 302 -8.30 4.72 0.81
C PHE A 302 -7.39 5.38 -0.22
N VAL A 303 -6.19 5.82 0.20
CA VAL A 303 -5.19 6.38 -0.74
C VAL A 303 -4.73 5.30 -1.73
N ALA A 304 -4.49 4.07 -1.29
CA ALA A 304 -4.12 2.93 -2.13
C ALA A 304 -5.22 2.58 -3.14
N LEU A 305 -6.50 2.59 -2.72
CA LEU A 305 -7.64 2.43 -3.64
C LEU A 305 -7.68 3.53 -4.69
N ALA A 306 -7.46 4.79 -4.30
CA ALA A 306 -7.40 5.90 -5.22
C ALA A 306 -6.24 5.75 -6.23
N GLN A 307 -5.08 5.24 -5.81
CA GLN A 307 -3.98 4.91 -6.72
C GLN A 307 -4.36 3.83 -7.72
N TRP A 308 -4.95 2.75 -7.23
CA TRP A 308 -5.36 1.63 -8.06
C TRP A 308 -6.41 2.03 -9.09
N ALA A 309 -7.38 2.86 -8.69
CA ALA A 309 -8.38 3.42 -9.60
C ALA A 309 -7.73 4.34 -10.65
N ALA A 310 -6.79 5.21 -10.23
CA ALA A 310 -6.06 6.09 -11.14
C ALA A 310 -5.23 5.30 -12.18
N ALA A 311 -4.61 4.19 -11.76
CA ALA A 311 -3.83 3.32 -12.65
C ALA A 311 -4.70 2.61 -13.71
N ARG A 312 -5.99 2.40 -13.44
CA ARG A 312 -6.93 1.76 -14.39
C ARG A 312 -7.58 2.74 -15.37
N GLY A 313 -7.72 4.00 -14.99
CA GLY A 313 -8.36 5.03 -15.81
C GLY A 313 -7.53 5.44 -17.03
N THR A 314 -6.22 5.25 -17.00
CA THR A 314 -5.31 5.60 -18.10
C THR A 314 -5.24 4.46 -19.12
N ARG A 315 -6.29 4.29 -19.93
CA ARG A 315 -6.17 3.46 -21.15
C ARG A 315 -5.32 4.23 -22.17
N PRO A 316 -4.22 3.67 -22.68
CA PRO A 316 -3.52 4.27 -23.82
C PRO A 316 -4.52 4.34 -24.99
N ARG A 317 -4.79 5.55 -25.45
CA ARG A 317 -5.46 5.79 -26.74
C ARG A 317 -4.44 5.69 -27.85
#